data_AF-A0A252A270-F1
#
_entry.id   AF-A0A252A270-F1
#
_cell.length_a   1.000
_cell.length_b   1.000
_cell.length_c   1.000
_cell.angle_alpha   90.00
_cell.angle_beta   90.00
_cell.angle_gamma   90.00
#
_symmetry.space_group_name_H-M   'P 1'
#
loop_
_entity.id
_entity.type
_entity.pdbx_description
1 polymer ?
#
loop_
_entity_poly.entity_id
_entity_poly.type
_entity_poly.pdbx_seq_one_letter_code
_entity_poly.pdbx_strand_id
1 'polypeptide(L)'
;MLLRSSPPANMPKMRRKWRAKLAILCVLVGVYGAFMWHVTHTKPRVLMQRVLIPVDVVSDTIKVGKAPPAPPVPLIDAPHIEVPPPHLNLN
;
A
#
# COMPACT_ATOMS: atom_id res chain seq x y z
N MET A 1 60.61 -23.90 -12.59
CA MET A 1 59.95 -25.10 -13.16
C MET A 1 58.45 -24.96 -12.94
N LEU A 2 57.69 -24.59 -13.98
CA LEU A 2 56.24 -24.58 -13.90
C LEU A 2 55.76 -26.02 -14.02
N LEU A 3 55.26 -26.58 -12.92
CA LEU A 3 54.56 -27.86 -12.91
C LEU A 3 53.30 -27.72 -13.77
N ARG A 4 53.42 -27.97 -15.08
CA ARG A 4 52.26 -28.22 -15.95
C ARG A 4 51.69 -29.58 -15.56
N SER A 5 50.96 -29.64 -14.45
CA SER A 5 50.10 -30.77 -14.15
C SER A 5 49.04 -30.86 -15.26
N SER A 6 49.01 -31.97 -15.99
CA SER A 6 47.98 -32.26 -16.98
C SER A 6 46.59 -32.07 -16.35
N PRO A 7 45.62 -31.41 -17.02
CA PRO A 7 44.29 -31.24 -16.48
C PRO A 7 43.67 -32.64 -16.21
N PRO A 8 43.04 -32.85 -15.04
CA PRO A 8 42.55 -34.16 -14.65
C PRO A 8 41.61 -34.74 -15.71
N ALA A 9 41.94 -35.93 -16.23
CA ALA A 9 41.19 -36.60 -17.28
C ALA A 9 39.72 -36.88 -16.89
N ASN A 10 39.44 -36.92 -15.58
CA ASN A 10 38.12 -37.14 -15.00
C ASN A 10 37.51 -35.87 -14.38
N MET A 11 37.76 -34.68 -14.94
CA MET A 11 36.95 -33.53 -14.60
C MET A 11 35.55 -33.72 -15.19
N PRO A 12 34.47 -33.66 -14.38
CA PRO A 12 33.12 -33.70 -14.89
C PRO A 12 32.93 -32.51 -15.83
N LYS A 13 32.94 -32.77 -17.14
CA LYS A 13 32.72 -31.75 -18.18
C LYS A 13 31.41 -31.07 -17.86
N MET A 14 31.44 -29.75 -17.69
CA MET A 14 30.28 -28.93 -17.40
C MET A 14 29.32 -29.01 -18.59
N ARG A 15 28.46 -30.03 -18.61
CA ARG A 15 27.40 -30.16 -19.64
C ARG A 15 26.56 -28.91 -19.56
N ARG A 16 26.16 -28.40 -20.74
CA ARG A 16 25.31 -27.22 -20.94
C ARG A 16 23.91 -27.47 -20.32
N LYS A 17 23.81 -27.59 -18.99
CA LYS A 17 22.57 -27.79 -18.22
C LYS A 17 21.86 -26.46 -17.94
N TRP A 18 22.25 -25.38 -18.61
CA TRP A 18 21.65 -24.06 -18.47
C TRP A 18 20.14 -24.06 -18.69
N ARG A 19 19.64 -24.90 -19.63
CA ARG A 19 18.21 -25.09 -19.86
C ARG A 19 17.47 -25.67 -18.66
N ALA A 20 18.06 -26.67 -17.99
CA ALA A 20 17.48 -27.25 -16.78
C ALA A 20 17.48 -26.22 -15.63
N LYS A 21 18.57 -25.46 -15.49
CA LYS A 21 18.66 -24.38 -14.49
C LYS A 21 17.60 -23.30 -14.74
N LEU A 22 17.38 -22.91 -16.00
CA LEU A 22 16.34 -21.95 -16.38
C LEU A 22 14.93 -22.52 -16.16
N ALA A 23 14.69 -23.79 -16.50
CA ALA A 23 13.40 -24.44 -16.26
C ALA A 23 13.06 -24.45 -14.76
N ILE A 24 14.02 -24.82 -13.90
CA ILE A 24 13.84 -24.80 -12.45
C ILE A 24 13.58 -23.36 -11.96
N LEU A 25 14.32 -22.37 -12.49
CA LEU A 25 14.13 -20.97 -12.12
C LEU A 25 12.72 -20.47 -12.50
N CYS A 26 12.24 -20.79 -13.71
CA CYS A 26 10.90 -20.42 -14.15
C CYS A 26 9.81 -21.08 -13.29
N VAL A 27 9.96 -22.36 -12.93
CA VAL A 27 9.02 -23.05 -12.04
C VAL A 27 9.00 -22.36 -10.67
N LEU A 28 10.17 -22.01 -10.12
CA LEU A 28 10.26 -21.36 -8.82
C LEU A 28 9.54 -20.00 -8.81
N VAL A 29 9.81 -19.18 -9.83
CA VAL A 29 9.17 -17.85 -9.98
C VAL A 29 7.67 -17.98 -10.23
N GLY A 30 7.25 -18.93 -11.07
CA GLY A 30 5.84 -19.16 -11.37
C GLY A 30 5.04 -19.58 -10.15
N VAL A 31 5.54 -20.54 -9.37
CA VAL A 31 4.89 -21.01 -8.14
C VAL A 31 4.83 -19.90 -7.09
N TYR A 32 5.95 -19.21 -6.86
CA TYR A 32 5.98 -18.12 -5.88
C TYR A 32 5.09 -16.95 -6.29
N GLY A 33 5.11 -16.56 -7.57
CA GLY A 33 4.25 -15.51 -8.10
C GLY A 33 2.77 -15.84 -8.00
N ALA A 34 2.37 -17.07 -8.36
CA ALA A 34 0.99 -17.53 -8.23
C ALA A 34 0.54 -17.58 -6.76
N PHE A 35 1.41 -18.03 -5.85
CA PHE A 35 1.13 -18.05 -4.42
C PHE A 35 0.95 -16.63 -3.86
N MET A 36 1.87 -15.71 -4.16
CA MET A 36 1.78 -14.32 -3.75
C MET A 36 0.53 -13.65 -4.31
N TRP A 37 0.22 -13.89 -5.59
CA TRP A 37 -1.01 -13.41 -6.21
C TRP A 37 -2.24 -13.91 -5.47
N HIS A 38 -2.28 -15.20 -5.15
CA HIS A 38 -3.37 -15.78 -4.36
C HIS A 38 -3.47 -15.13 -2.99
N VAL A 39 -2.38 -15.01 -2.22
CA VAL A 39 -2.43 -14.38 -0.88
C VAL A 39 -2.87 -12.91 -0.95
N THR A 40 -2.39 -12.16 -1.93
CA THR A 40 -2.67 -10.71 -2.04
C THR A 40 -4.05 -10.39 -2.61
N HIS A 41 -4.56 -11.21 -3.54
CA HIS A 41 -5.83 -10.95 -4.24
C HIS A 41 -6.99 -11.77 -3.70
N THR A 42 -6.73 -12.82 -2.92
CA THR A 42 -7.79 -13.51 -2.19
C THR A 42 -8.12 -12.68 -0.97
N LYS A 43 -9.06 -11.74 -1.13
CA LYS A 43 -9.66 -11.04 0.00
C LYS A 43 -10.12 -12.11 0.99
N PRO A 44 -9.72 -12.06 2.28
CA PRO A 44 -10.34 -12.93 3.26
C PRO A 44 -11.83 -12.69 3.12
N ARG A 45 -12.61 -13.76 2.92
CA ARG A 45 -14.05 -13.66 3.00
C ARG A 45 -14.32 -13.29 4.45
N VAL A 46 -14.40 -11.99 4.72
CA VAL A 46 -15.02 -11.46 5.91
C VAL A 46 -16.45 -11.95 5.77
N LEU A 47 -16.73 -13.13 6.30
CA LEU A 47 -18.06 -13.49 6.74
C LEU A 47 -18.37 -12.36 7.72
N MET A 48 -18.95 -11.27 7.20
CA MET A 48 -19.66 -10.29 8.00
C MET A 48 -20.74 -11.11 8.69
N GLN A 49 -20.37 -11.73 9.80
CA GLN A 49 -21.28 -12.21 10.79
C GLN A 49 -21.99 -10.92 11.17
N ARG A 50 -23.19 -10.72 10.59
CA ARG A 50 -24.09 -9.65 10.99
C ARG A 50 -24.47 -10.00 12.42
N VAL A 51 -23.57 -9.71 13.36
CA VAL A 51 -23.87 -9.69 14.76
C VAL A 51 -24.83 -8.53 14.86
N LEU A 52 -26.12 -8.86 14.96
CA LEU A 52 -27.16 -7.93 15.31
C LEU A 52 -26.77 -7.43 16.70
N ILE A 53 -26.02 -6.33 16.77
CA ILE A 53 -25.65 -5.72 18.04
C ILE A 53 -26.99 -5.30 18.66
N PRO A 54 -27.43 -5.92 19.75
CA PRO A 54 -28.65 -5.47 20.42
C PRO A 54 -28.40 -4.02 20.84
N VAL A 55 -29.29 -3.14 20.40
CA VAL A 55 -29.20 -1.68 20.54
C VAL A 55 -29.09 -1.23 22.01
N ASP A 56 -29.37 -2.13 22.95
CA ASP A 56 -29.31 -1.88 24.39
C ASP A 56 -27.89 -1.71 24.96
N VAL A 57 -26.84 -2.20 24.26
CA VAL A 57 -25.45 -2.14 24.78
C VAL A 57 -24.63 -1.01 24.14
N VAL A 58 -25.17 -0.29 23.16
CA VAL A 58 -24.55 0.94 22.62
C VAL A 58 -25.19 2.16 23.32
N SER A 59 -25.11 2.18 24.64
CA SER A 59 -25.29 3.40 25.42
C SER A 59 -23.95 3.83 25.96
N ASP A 60 -23.12 4.42 25.10
CA ASP A 60 -22.11 5.41 25.47
C ASP A 60 -21.64 6.23 24.25
N THR A 61 -22.51 6.39 23.25
CA THR A 61 -22.44 7.63 22.46
C THR A 61 -22.94 8.72 23.39
N ILE A 62 -22.02 9.50 23.92
CA ILE A 62 -22.24 10.72 24.70
C ILE A 62 -23.48 11.40 24.13
N LYS A 63 -24.60 11.31 24.85
CA LYS A 63 -25.77 12.14 24.59
C LYS A 63 -25.32 13.55 24.89
N VAL A 64 -24.79 14.24 23.89
CA VAL A 64 -24.62 15.69 23.93
C VAL A 64 -26.04 16.20 24.15
N GLY A 65 -26.35 16.54 25.40
CA GLY A 65 -27.60 17.17 25.77
C GLY A 65 -27.82 18.32 24.80
N LYS A 66 -29.02 18.37 24.21
CA LYS A 66 -29.43 19.38 23.23
C LYS A 66 -28.90 20.74 23.69
N ALA A 67 -27.86 21.24 23.02
CA ALA A 67 -27.21 22.46 23.45
C ALA A 67 -28.26 23.58 23.50
N PRO A 68 -28.22 24.49 24.49
CA PRO A 68 -29.11 25.65 24.51
C PRO A 68 -29.05 26.37 23.16
N PRO A 69 -30.17 26.91 22.65
CA PRO A 69 -30.14 27.64 21.38
C PRO A 69 -29.09 28.75 21.48
N ALA A 70 -28.12 28.71 20.56
CA ALA A 70 -27.03 29.67 20.56
C ALA A 70 -27.59 31.09 20.41
N PRO A 71 -27.07 32.08 21.15
CA PRO A 71 -27.49 33.47 20.98
C PRO A 71 -27.22 33.93 19.54
N PRO A 72 -28.06 34.80 18.96
CA PRO A 72 -27.84 35.31 17.61
C PRO A 72 -26.47 35.97 17.52
N VAL A 73 -25.58 35.39 16.72
CA VAL A 73 -24.28 35.99 16.42
C VAL A 73 -24.52 37.11 15.42
N PRO A 74 -24.24 38.38 15.74
CA PRO A 74 -24.32 39.44 14.75
C PRO A 74 -23.28 39.17 13.67
N LEU A 75 -23.72 39.01 12.42
CA LEU A 75 -22.83 39.00 11.28
C LEU A 75 -22.23 40.40 11.17
N ILE A 76 -20.97 40.53 11.59
CA ILE A 76 -20.18 41.73 11.30
C ILE A 76 -19.68 41.55 9.88
N ASP A 77 -19.97 42.52 9.01
CA ASP A 77 -19.47 42.52 7.63
C ASP A 77 -17.93 42.49 7.64
N ALA A 78 -17.36 41.71 6.72
CA ALA A 78 -15.93 41.60 6.59
C ALA A 78 -15.32 42.99 6.32
N PRO A 79 -14.18 43.34 6.95
CA PRO A 79 -13.58 44.65 6.77
C PRO A 79 -13.27 44.88 5.30
N HIS A 80 -13.68 46.03 4.77
CA HIS A 80 -13.39 46.42 3.39
C HIS A 80 -11.89 46.63 3.24
N ILE A 81 -11.23 45.74 2.49
CA ILE A 81 -9.82 45.85 2.15
C ILE A 81 -9.74 46.47 0.75
N GLU A 82 -9.38 47.75 0.68
CA GLU A 82 -9.01 48.40 -0.58
C GLU A 82 -7.61 47.92 -0.98
N VAL A 83 -7.53 47.05 -1.98
CA VAL A 83 -6.26 46.60 -2.55
C VAL A 83 -5.84 47.60 -3.62
N PRO A 84 -4.69 48.30 -3.47
CA PRO A 84 -4.22 49.22 -4.50
C PRO A 84 -3.83 48.44 -5.77
N PRO A 85 -4.09 49.01 -6.97
CA PRO A 85 -3.74 48.35 -8.22
C PRO A 85 -2.22 48.13 -8.30
N PRO A 86 -1.78 46.98 -8.83
CA PRO A 86 -0.35 46.67 -8.91
C PRO A 86 0.35 47.66 -9.84
N HIS A 87 1.45 48.26 -9.36
CA HIS A 87 2.30 49.11 -10.18
C HIS A 87 3.04 48.26 -11.22
N LEU A 88 2.62 48.36 -12.48
CA LEU A 88 3.36 47.80 -13.62
C LEU A 88 4.47 48.77 -14.01
N ASN A 89 5.67 48.57 -13.46
CA ASN A 89 6.87 49.27 -13.92
C ASN A 89 7.34 48.65 -15.24
N LEU A 90 6.92 49.24 -16.36
CA LEU A 90 7.53 49.00 -17.68
C LEU A 90 8.75 49.93 -17.79
N ASN A 91 9.94 49.38 -17.57
CA ASN A 91 11.22 50.02 -17.79
C ASN A 91 11.99 49.27 -18.88
#